data_AF-A0A961TI62-F1
#
_entry.id   AF-A0A961TI62-F1
#
_cell.length_a   1.000
_cell.length_b   1.000
_cell.length_c   1.000
_cell.angle_alpha   90.00
_cell.angle_beta   90.00
_cell.angle_gamma   90.00
#
_symmetry.space_group_name_H-M   'P 1'
#
loop_
_entity.id
_entity.type
_entity.pdbx_description
1 polymer ?
#
loop_
_entity_poly.entity_id
_entity_poly.type
_entity_poly.pdbx_seq_one_letter_code
_entity_poly.pdbx_strand_id
1 'polypeptide(L)'
;MPLPVMDVPVMHEEAIAAGISHAYRGPWEFFVGGGAAVFDCNGDRKPDLFIAGGTEPAALYVNKSEVGGALSFEARALDVAEKDLKSVTGAYPLDIDNDGFMDLAVLRVGSNMLLKGGPDCSFANANRNFSLDGGRAWTTAFAATFEEGQQFPTLAFGNYVDRSAPGSPWGTCHDNELFRPMPGNGPDYSEKTTLSPGYCTLSILFTDWNKSGIPALRMTNDRQYYRGGDEQLWRIDPGRPPRLYSGSDGWRKVSIWGMGIAEADLNADGYPEYALTSMGDTKLQTLDEDAEDGRPVYRDIAYERGATAHRAYTGEALKPSTGWHAEFDDFNNDGRLDLFIAKGNVEQMPEFASFDPDNLLL
;
A
#
# COMPACT_ATOMS: atom_id res chain seq x y z
N MET A 1 8.29 -26.71 -30.74
CA MET A 1 7.69 -27.35 -29.55
C MET A 1 6.48 -26.52 -29.15
N PRO A 2 5.36 -27.11 -28.74
CA PRO A 2 4.34 -26.35 -28.03
C PRO A 2 5.03 -25.71 -26.81
N LEU A 3 4.71 -24.45 -26.51
CA LEU A 3 5.12 -23.85 -25.24
C LEU A 3 4.66 -24.79 -24.11
N PRO A 4 5.48 -25.05 -23.08
CA PRO A 4 5.01 -25.80 -21.92
C PRO A 4 3.71 -25.16 -21.43
N VAL A 5 2.72 -26.00 -21.12
CA VAL A 5 1.51 -25.55 -20.45
C VAL A 5 1.99 -24.94 -19.13
N MET A 6 1.87 -23.63 -18.99
CA MET A 6 2.25 -22.95 -17.75
C MET A 6 1.30 -23.44 -16.65
N ASP A 7 1.85 -23.76 -15.48
CA ASP A 7 1.04 -24.13 -14.33
C ASP A 7 0.26 -22.89 -13.90
N VAL A 8 -1.05 -22.89 -14.11
CA VAL A 8 -1.92 -21.79 -13.68
C VAL A 8 -2.20 -22.00 -12.18
N PRO A 9 -1.78 -21.07 -11.30
CA PRO A 9 -2.04 -21.21 -9.87
C PRO A 9 -3.55 -21.25 -9.60
N VAL A 10 -3.96 -22.09 -8.67
CA VAL A 10 -5.34 -22.15 -8.17
C VAL A 10 -5.33 -21.72 -6.71
N MET A 11 -6.02 -20.62 -6.43
CA MET A 11 -6.15 -20.10 -5.06
C MET A 11 -7.30 -20.80 -4.33
N HIS A 12 -7.02 -21.25 -3.12
CA HIS A 12 -7.99 -21.88 -2.22
C HIS A 12 -8.16 -21.03 -0.96
N GLU A 13 -9.40 -20.83 -0.53
CA GLU A 13 -9.68 -20.21 0.77
C GLU A 13 -9.31 -21.20 1.88
N GLU A 14 -8.37 -20.82 2.75
CA GLU A 14 -7.81 -21.67 3.80
C GLU A 14 -7.82 -20.98 5.18
N ALA A 15 -8.30 -19.74 5.29
CA ALA A 15 -8.07 -18.91 6.49
C ALA A 15 -8.66 -19.56 7.74
N ILE A 16 -9.93 -20.00 7.69
CA ILE A 16 -10.59 -20.64 8.84
C ILE A 16 -9.94 -21.99 9.16
N ALA A 17 -9.61 -22.79 8.15
CA ALA A 17 -8.95 -24.09 8.34
C ALA A 17 -7.55 -23.93 8.95
N ALA A 18 -6.86 -22.84 8.60
CA ALA A 18 -5.56 -22.49 9.11
C ALA A 18 -5.59 -21.78 10.48
N GLY A 19 -6.76 -21.56 11.08
CA GLY A 19 -6.89 -20.95 12.42
C GLY A 19 -6.96 -19.41 12.43
N ILE A 20 -7.14 -18.78 11.27
CA ILE A 20 -7.33 -17.34 11.14
C ILE A 20 -8.84 -17.04 11.14
N SER A 21 -9.32 -16.42 12.21
CA SER A 21 -10.71 -15.94 12.29
C SER A 21 -10.71 -14.45 12.61
N HIS A 22 -10.81 -13.64 11.56
CA HIS A 22 -10.67 -12.19 11.65
C HIS A 22 -11.69 -11.49 10.77
N ALA A 23 -12.06 -10.26 11.12
CA ALA A 23 -12.94 -9.44 10.31
C ALA A 23 -12.56 -7.96 10.41
N TYR A 24 -12.47 -7.31 9.25
CA TYR A 24 -12.41 -5.86 9.16
C TYR A 24 -13.83 -5.30 9.15
N ARG A 25 -14.17 -4.44 10.10
CA ARG A 25 -15.54 -3.90 10.26
C ARG A 25 -15.52 -2.42 10.55
N GLY A 26 -16.60 -1.74 10.23
CA GLY A 26 -16.86 -0.41 10.76
C GLY A 26 -17.79 0.41 9.87
N PRO A 27 -18.13 1.62 10.32
CA PRO A 27 -18.84 2.60 9.50
C PRO A 27 -17.94 3.14 8.38
N TRP A 28 -18.38 4.21 7.72
CA TRP A 28 -17.74 4.84 6.55
C TRP A 28 -16.22 5.00 6.64
N GLU A 29 -15.66 5.27 7.82
CA GLU A 29 -14.20 5.36 8.02
C GLU A 29 -13.42 4.06 7.71
N PHE A 30 -14.13 2.96 7.58
CA PHE A 30 -13.60 1.63 7.32
C PHE A 30 -14.20 1.03 6.04
N PHE A 31 -14.74 1.86 5.15
CA PHE A 31 -15.02 1.42 3.77
C PHE A 31 -13.74 1.36 2.93
N VAL A 32 -12.67 2.03 3.38
CA VAL A 32 -11.31 1.91 2.85
C VAL A 32 -10.38 1.40 3.95
N GLY A 33 -9.26 0.78 3.57
CA GLY A 33 -8.33 0.09 4.46
C GLY A 33 -8.54 -1.43 4.45
N GLY A 34 -8.33 -2.09 5.59
CA GLY A 34 -8.37 -3.55 5.71
C GLY A 34 -7.06 -4.22 5.33
N GLY A 35 -5.94 -3.48 5.37
CA GLY A 35 -4.63 -4.00 4.99
C GLY A 35 -4.13 -5.10 5.92
N ALA A 36 -3.29 -5.98 5.36
CA ALA A 36 -2.53 -6.99 6.08
C ALA A 36 -1.04 -6.80 5.82
N ALA A 37 -0.21 -7.05 6.84
CA ALA A 37 1.23 -7.11 6.74
C ALA A 37 1.68 -8.58 6.85
N VAL A 38 2.55 -9.01 5.94
CA VAL A 38 3.11 -10.36 5.88
C VAL A 38 4.62 -10.27 6.10
N PHE A 39 5.15 -10.91 7.14
CA PHE A 39 6.55 -10.76 7.55
C PHE A 39 6.95 -11.83 8.57
N ASP A 40 8.24 -12.11 8.73
CA ASP A 40 8.74 -13.04 9.75
C ASP A 40 9.08 -12.28 11.05
N CYS A 41 8.27 -12.43 12.11
CA CYS A 41 8.46 -11.71 13.37
C CYS A 41 9.31 -12.47 14.40
N ASN A 42 9.68 -13.72 14.13
CA ASN A 42 10.43 -14.56 15.07
C ASN A 42 11.73 -15.16 14.49
N GLY A 43 12.02 -14.93 13.21
CA GLY A 43 13.23 -15.35 12.52
C GLY A 43 13.24 -16.82 12.09
N ASP A 44 12.09 -17.52 12.08
CA ASP A 44 12.01 -18.93 11.67
C ASP A 44 11.82 -19.14 10.15
N ARG A 45 11.80 -18.04 9.38
CA ARG A 45 11.58 -17.95 7.94
C ARG A 45 10.19 -18.37 7.48
N LYS A 46 9.20 -18.35 8.38
CA LYS A 46 7.79 -18.51 8.03
C LYS A 46 7.10 -17.16 8.14
N PRO A 47 6.40 -16.71 7.09
CA PRO A 47 5.68 -15.45 7.18
C PRO A 47 4.53 -15.54 8.18
N ASP A 48 4.55 -14.63 9.15
CA ASP A 48 3.50 -14.29 10.10
C ASP A 48 2.61 -13.17 9.53
N LEU A 49 1.45 -12.94 10.15
CA LEU A 49 0.44 -12.01 9.65
C LEU A 49 0.01 -11.01 10.72
N PHE A 50 0.03 -9.71 10.40
CA PHE A 50 -0.71 -8.70 11.16
C PHE A 50 -1.86 -8.16 10.32
N ILE A 51 -3.10 -8.25 10.81
CA ILE A 51 -4.31 -7.93 10.04
C ILE A 51 -5.09 -6.81 10.73
N ALA A 52 -5.39 -5.74 9.99
CA ALA A 52 -6.22 -4.62 10.46
C ALA A 52 -7.65 -5.07 10.81
N GLY A 53 -8.24 -4.52 11.87
CA GLY A 53 -9.61 -4.88 12.32
C GLY A 53 -10.67 -3.80 12.09
N GLY A 54 -10.26 -2.58 11.74
CA GLY A 54 -11.17 -1.43 11.69
C GLY A 54 -11.69 -1.12 13.08
N THR A 55 -13.00 -1.21 13.30
CA THR A 55 -13.62 -1.10 14.63
C THR A 55 -13.36 -2.31 15.54
N GLU A 56 -13.07 -3.48 14.97
CA GLU A 56 -12.55 -4.61 15.72
C GLU A 56 -11.05 -4.44 16.01
N PRO A 57 -10.49 -5.07 17.06
CA PRO A 57 -9.05 -5.06 17.29
C PRO A 57 -8.30 -5.70 16.11
N ALA A 58 -7.20 -5.09 15.67
CA ALA A 58 -6.21 -5.73 14.82
C ALA A 58 -5.57 -6.93 15.54
N ALA A 59 -5.12 -7.92 14.77
CA ALA A 59 -4.62 -9.17 15.31
C ALA A 59 -3.29 -9.59 14.65
N LEU A 60 -2.39 -10.14 15.46
CA LEU A 60 -1.17 -10.81 15.02
C LEU A 60 -1.40 -12.33 15.04
N TYR A 61 -1.02 -13.01 13.97
CA TYR A 61 -1.09 -14.44 13.81
C TYR A 61 0.30 -14.98 13.49
N VAL A 62 0.81 -15.87 14.34
CA VAL A 62 2.12 -16.49 14.18
C VAL A 62 1.97 -17.80 13.42
N ASN A 63 2.77 -18.00 12.39
CA ASN A 63 2.76 -19.17 11.53
C ASN A 63 3.38 -20.37 12.24
N LYS A 64 2.57 -21.40 12.47
CA LYS A 64 2.95 -22.68 13.09
C LYS A 64 2.93 -23.85 12.10
N SER A 65 2.78 -23.55 10.81
CA SER A 65 2.69 -24.56 9.76
C SER A 65 3.95 -25.43 9.71
N GLU A 66 3.79 -26.73 9.50
CA GLU A 66 4.91 -27.60 9.12
C GLU A 66 5.26 -27.35 7.65
N VAL A 67 6.55 -27.37 7.29
CA VAL A 67 6.98 -27.14 5.91
C VAL A 67 6.42 -28.24 5.01
N GLY A 68 5.64 -27.85 4.00
CA GLY A 68 4.93 -28.78 3.10
C GLY A 68 3.66 -29.40 3.72
N GLY A 69 3.28 -28.99 4.92
CA GLY A 69 2.04 -29.38 5.58
C GLY A 69 0.90 -28.38 5.34
N ALA A 70 -0.23 -28.61 6.01
CA ALA A 70 -1.34 -27.66 6.03
C ALA A 70 -0.93 -26.37 6.76
N LEU A 71 -1.52 -25.26 6.33
CA LEU A 71 -1.35 -23.98 7.02
C LEU A 71 -1.93 -24.05 8.43
N SER A 72 -1.22 -23.46 9.39
CA SER A 72 -1.66 -23.34 10.78
C SER A 72 -1.09 -22.06 11.37
N PHE A 73 -1.96 -21.23 11.92
CA PHE A 73 -1.63 -19.96 12.54
C PHE A 73 -2.25 -19.88 13.93
N GLU A 74 -1.52 -19.26 14.85
CA GLU A 74 -1.96 -19.02 16.22
C GLU A 74 -2.02 -17.52 16.50
N ALA A 75 -3.14 -17.03 17.00
CA ALA A 75 -3.27 -15.65 17.42
C ALA A 75 -2.32 -15.34 18.59
N ARG A 76 -1.59 -14.23 18.49
CA ARG A 76 -0.62 -13.77 19.48
C ARG A 76 -1.09 -12.44 20.06
N ALA A 77 -1.14 -12.36 21.39
CA ALA A 77 -1.43 -11.12 22.08
C ALA A 77 -0.28 -10.12 21.93
N LEU A 78 -0.62 -8.87 21.68
CA LEU A 78 0.30 -7.74 21.61
C LEU A 78 0.32 -7.01 22.95
N ASP A 79 1.48 -6.50 23.39
CA ASP A 79 1.58 -5.63 24.57
C ASP A 79 1.20 -4.18 24.21
N VAL A 80 -0.01 -4.05 23.69
CA VAL A 80 -0.63 -2.80 23.24
C VAL A 80 -2.04 -2.78 23.78
N ALA A 81 -2.48 -1.63 24.29
CA ALA A 81 -3.83 -1.51 24.82
C ALA A 81 -4.87 -1.82 23.73
N GLU A 82 -5.90 -2.60 24.05
CA GLU A 82 -6.93 -3.03 23.09
C GLU A 82 -7.55 -1.86 22.31
N LYS A 83 -7.78 -0.71 22.95
CA LYS A 83 -8.29 0.51 22.31
C LYS A 83 -7.40 1.04 21.17
N ASP A 84 -6.10 0.78 21.25
CA ASP A 84 -5.11 1.24 20.29
C ASP A 84 -4.95 0.24 19.13
N LEU A 85 -5.39 -1.02 19.33
CA LEU A 85 -5.56 -2.01 18.26
C LEU A 85 -6.87 -1.82 17.46
N LYS A 86 -7.80 -1.01 17.96
CA LYS A 86 -8.97 -0.56 17.19
C LYS A 86 -8.64 0.67 16.35
N SER A 87 -9.50 0.94 15.39
CA SER A 87 -9.36 1.96 14.35
C SER A 87 -8.15 1.76 13.44
N VAL A 88 -7.62 0.54 13.35
CA VAL A 88 -6.49 0.21 12.49
C VAL A 88 -6.99 -0.03 11.07
N THR A 89 -6.38 0.65 10.09
CA THR A 89 -6.72 0.58 8.65
C THR A 89 -5.73 -0.26 7.85
N GLY A 90 -4.50 -0.39 8.33
CA GLY A 90 -3.45 -1.19 7.71
C GLY A 90 -2.18 -1.20 8.56
N ALA A 91 -1.18 -1.96 8.12
CA ALA A 91 0.15 -1.96 8.70
C ALA A 91 1.22 -2.21 7.64
N TYR A 92 2.46 -1.83 7.93
CA TYR A 92 3.61 -2.04 7.07
C TYR A 92 4.80 -2.55 7.90
N PRO A 93 5.39 -3.70 7.56
CA PRO A 93 6.56 -4.23 8.25
C PRO A 93 7.85 -3.54 7.78
N LEU A 94 8.66 -3.06 8.73
CA LEU A 94 9.95 -2.41 8.45
C LEU A 94 10.85 -2.50 9.69
N ASP A 95 12.14 -2.83 9.54
CA ASP A 95 13.12 -2.65 10.63
C ASP A 95 13.48 -1.16 10.71
N ILE A 96 12.86 -0.43 11.64
CA ILE A 96 12.95 1.03 11.71
C ILE A 96 14.25 1.47 12.40
N ASP A 97 14.72 0.72 13.40
CA ASP A 97 15.91 1.05 14.17
C ASP A 97 17.16 0.20 13.86
N ASN A 98 17.08 -0.65 12.83
CA ASN A 98 18.15 -1.52 12.34
C ASN A 98 18.65 -2.50 13.41
N ASP A 99 17.76 -3.02 14.26
CA ASP A 99 18.14 -3.98 15.31
C ASP A 99 17.95 -5.45 14.90
N GLY A 100 17.45 -5.68 13.69
CA GLY A 100 17.23 -7.02 13.12
C GLY A 100 15.88 -7.64 13.51
N PHE A 101 15.04 -6.96 14.29
CA PHE A 101 13.65 -7.34 14.50
C PHE A 101 12.75 -6.49 13.60
N MET A 102 11.77 -7.13 12.96
CA MET A 102 10.82 -6.40 12.14
C MET A 102 9.87 -5.58 13.03
N ASP A 103 9.83 -4.27 12.84
CA ASP A 103 8.84 -3.38 13.46
C ASP A 103 7.60 -3.25 12.57
N LEU A 104 6.56 -2.59 13.08
CA LEU A 104 5.32 -2.30 12.33
C LEU A 104 4.98 -0.81 12.38
N ALA A 105 4.82 -0.19 11.21
CA ALA A 105 4.07 1.05 11.08
C ALA A 105 2.58 0.71 10.97
N VAL A 106 1.79 1.06 11.98
CA VAL A 106 0.35 0.78 12.07
C VAL A 106 -0.46 2.04 11.75
N LEU A 107 -1.22 1.96 10.67
CA LEU A 107 -2.04 3.04 10.13
C LEU A 107 -3.41 3.05 10.80
N ARG A 108 -3.90 4.23 11.16
CA ARG A 108 -5.14 4.37 11.92
C ARG A 108 -6.03 5.50 11.44
N VAL A 109 -7.32 5.34 11.75
CA VAL A 109 -8.25 6.47 11.88
C VAL A 109 -7.96 7.14 13.22
N GLY A 110 -7.01 8.06 13.26
CA GLY A 110 -6.53 8.71 14.47
C GLY A 110 -5.00 8.72 14.55
N SER A 111 -4.47 8.43 15.73
CA SER A 111 -3.03 8.43 15.97
C SER A 111 -2.41 7.13 15.45
N ASN A 112 -1.55 7.23 14.45
CA ASN A 112 -0.72 6.14 13.93
C ASN A 112 0.26 5.65 15.01
N MET A 113 0.71 4.41 14.89
CA MET A 113 1.68 3.82 15.84
C MET A 113 2.87 3.21 15.10
N LEU A 114 4.06 3.35 15.66
CA LEU A 114 5.20 2.49 15.39
C LEU A 114 5.26 1.48 16.51
N LEU A 115 5.14 0.19 16.19
CA LEU A 115 5.30 -0.89 17.14
C LEU A 115 6.68 -1.49 16.95
N LYS A 116 7.54 -1.33 17.96
CA LYS A 116 8.86 -1.94 17.96
C LYS A 116 8.75 -3.45 18.17
N GLY A 117 9.28 -4.21 17.23
CA GLY A 117 9.44 -5.66 17.31
C GLY A 117 10.52 -6.09 18.29
N GLY A 118 10.48 -7.36 18.67
CA GLY A 118 11.45 -7.97 19.55
C GLY A 118 11.35 -9.49 19.53
N PRO A 119 12.10 -10.19 20.39
CA PRO A 119 12.12 -11.65 20.42
C PRO A 119 10.72 -12.27 20.55
N ASP A 120 10.55 -13.46 19.95
CA ASP A 120 9.31 -14.24 20.02
C ASP A 120 8.05 -13.46 19.63
N CYS A 121 8.17 -12.64 18.57
CA CYS A 121 7.09 -11.78 18.05
C CYS A 121 6.49 -10.83 19.12
N SER A 122 7.32 -10.29 20.02
CA SER A 122 6.88 -9.26 20.95
C SER A 122 6.79 -7.90 20.26
N PHE A 123 5.77 -7.12 20.59
CA PHE A 123 5.63 -5.75 20.08
C PHE A 123 5.29 -4.77 21.20
N ALA A 124 5.95 -3.61 21.19
CA ALA A 124 5.67 -2.51 22.11
C ALA A 124 5.51 -1.19 21.35
N ASN A 125 4.60 -0.33 21.80
CA ASN A 125 4.44 0.98 21.17
C ASN A 125 5.70 1.85 21.37
N ALA A 126 6.32 2.24 20.26
CA ALA A 126 7.57 2.97 20.20
C ALA A 126 7.42 4.44 19.80
N ASN A 127 6.20 4.97 19.63
CA ASN A 127 5.98 6.38 19.24
C ASN A 127 6.76 7.35 20.11
N ARG A 128 6.74 7.15 21.43
CA ARG A 128 7.50 8.00 22.36
C ARG A 128 9.01 7.85 22.20
N ASN A 129 9.49 6.64 21.93
CA ASN A 129 10.93 6.36 21.80
C ASN A 129 11.48 6.88 20.47
N PHE A 130 10.66 6.88 19.41
CA PHE A 130 11.00 7.36 18.07
C PHE A 130 10.47 8.78 17.79
N SER A 131 10.01 9.50 18.82
CA SER A 131 9.46 10.85 18.74
C SER A 131 8.31 11.08 17.74
N LEU A 132 7.54 10.05 17.39
CA LEU A 132 6.39 10.17 16.49
C LEU A 132 5.13 10.59 17.28
N ASP A 133 4.49 11.70 16.91
CA ASP A 133 3.23 12.13 17.53
C ASP A 133 2.02 11.30 17.07
N GLY A 134 2.12 10.69 15.88
CA GLY A 134 1.13 9.81 15.26
C GLY A 134 -0.08 10.54 14.67
N GLY A 135 -0.26 11.83 14.94
CA GLY A 135 -1.31 12.65 14.36
C GLY A 135 -2.73 12.26 14.79
N ARG A 136 -3.71 12.74 14.01
CA ARG A 136 -5.15 12.47 14.19
C ARG A 136 -5.88 12.27 12.85
N ALA A 137 -5.12 12.11 11.77
CA ALA A 137 -5.65 12.03 10.43
C ALA A 137 -6.36 10.68 10.20
N TRP A 138 -7.02 10.55 9.06
CA TRP A 138 -7.46 9.26 8.56
C TRP A 138 -6.40 8.74 7.60
N THR A 139 -5.49 7.91 8.11
CA THR A 139 -4.37 7.39 7.34
C THR A 139 -4.76 6.08 6.66
N THR A 140 -4.46 5.98 5.38
CA THR A 140 -4.88 4.89 4.48
C THR A 140 -3.73 4.33 3.66
N ALA A 141 -2.63 5.07 3.53
CA ALA A 141 -1.47 4.65 2.78
C ALA A 141 -0.17 4.88 3.57
N PHE A 142 0.84 4.07 3.27
CA PHE A 142 2.17 4.22 3.83
C PHE A 142 3.22 3.70 2.87
N ALA A 143 4.38 4.36 2.86
CA ALA A 143 5.59 3.84 2.25
C ALA A 143 6.80 4.29 3.07
N ALA A 144 7.89 3.54 2.96
CA ALA A 144 9.16 3.90 3.55
C ALA A 144 10.31 3.65 2.57
N THR A 145 11.41 4.38 2.75
CA THR A 145 12.65 4.17 1.99
C THR A 145 13.85 4.61 2.80
N PHE A 146 15.02 4.06 2.50
CA PHE A 146 16.28 4.51 3.07
C PHE A 146 16.95 5.47 2.07
N GLU A 147 16.77 6.78 2.26
CA GLU A 147 17.44 7.79 1.45
C GLU A 147 18.97 7.68 1.62
N GLU A 148 19.73 7.95 0.55
CA GLU A 148 21.20 7.89 0.60
C GLU A 148 21.77 8.74 1.75
N GLY A 149 22.63 8.12 2.57
CA GLY A 149 23.27 8.76 3.71
C GLY A 149 22.41 8.82 4.98
N GLN A 150 21.16 8.36 4.95
CA GLN A 150 20.35 8.18 6.16
C GLN A 150 20.60 6.81 6.79
N GLN A 151 20.69 6.79 8.12
CA GLN A 151 20.80 5.54 8.87
C GLN A 151 19.42 4.89 9.07
N PHE A 152 18.39 5.70 9.27
CA PHE A 152 17.02 5.25 9.54
C PHE A 152 16.12 5.59 8.35
N PRO A 153 14.97 4.92 8.19
CA PRO A 153 14.13 5.12 7.02
C PRO A 153 13.38 6.44 7.08
N THR A 154 13.16 7.03 5.91
CA THR A 154 12.18 8.09 5.67
C THR A 154 10.79 7.46 5.55
N LEU A 155 9.80 8.03 6.24
CA LEU A 155 8.43 7.52 6.30
C LEU A 155 7.46 8.47 5.61
N ALA A 156 6.57 7.95 4.76
CA ALA A 156 5.51 8.71 4.11
C ALA A 156 4.14 8.15 4.51
N PHE A 157 3.27 9.01 5.03
CA PHE A 157 1.90 8.68 5.40
C PHE A 157 0.92 9.40 4.47
N GLY A 158 0.06 8.61 3.83
CA GLY A 158 -1.02 9.10 2.98
C GLY A 158 -2.33 9.18 3.76
N ASN A 159 -2.96 10.34 3.66
CA ASN A 159 -4.19 10.65 4.36
C ASN A 159 -5.35 10.82 3.39
N TYR A 160 -6.52 10.38 3.84
CA TYR A 160 -7.73 10.39 3.05
C TYR A 160 -8.49 11.71 3.22
N VAL A 161 -9.73 11.66 3.73
CA VAL A 161 -10.56 12.85 3.94
C VAL A 161 -10.26 13.52 5.29
N ASP A 162 -10.09 14.85 5.28
CA ASP A 162 -10.17 15.66 6.50
C ASP A 162 -11.64 15.75 6.93
N ARG A 163 -11.96 14.97 7.96
CA ARG A 163 -13.30 14.88 8.57
C ARG A 163 -13.65 16.10 9.43
N SER A 164 -12.66 16.91 9.79
CA SER A 164 -12.85 18.11 10.61
C SER A 164 -13.02 19.38 9.78
N ALA A 165 -12.68 19.33 8.49
CA ALA A 165 -12.81 20.46 7.58
C ALA A 165 -14.28 20.86 7.32
N PRO A 166 -14.59 22.16 7.22
CA PRO A 166 -15.92 22.63 6.83
C PRO A 166 -16.33 22.10 5.45
N GLY A 167 -17.51 21.48 5.35
CA GLY A 167 -18.02 20.94 4.08
C GLY A 167 -17.54 19.53 3.73
N SER A 168 -16.85 18.85 4.66
CA SER A 168 -16.44 17.44 4.52
C SER A 168 -17.64 16.53 4.21
N PRO A 169 -17.47 15.50 3.34
CA PRO A 169 -16.21 15.02 2.76
C PRO A 169 -15.79 15.66 1.42
N TRP A 170 -16.62 16.51 0.81
CA TRP A 170 -16.44 16.90 -0.59
C TRP A 170 -15.49 18.11 -0.76
N GLY A 171 -14.33 17.86 -1.35
CA GLY A 171 -13.28 18.85 -1.59
C GLY A 171 -12.41 19.11 -0.36
N THR A 172 -12.39 18.19 0.60
CA THR A 172 -11.70 18.34 1.88
C THR A 172 -10.69 17.20 2.11
N CYS A 173 -9.93 16.85 1.09
CA CYS A 173 -8.86 15.87 1.23
C CYS A 173 -7.77 16.41 2.17
N HIS A 174 -7.27 15.55 3.05
CA HIS A 174 -6.22 15.91 3.99
C HIS A 174 -4.86 15.89 3.28
N ASP A 175 -3.95 16.77 3.68
CA ASP A 175 -2.56 16.72 3.20
C ASP A 175 -1.84 15.45 3.70
N ASN A 176 -0.84 15.02 2.94
CA ASN A 176 0.00 13.87 3.29
C ASN A 176 1.20 14.31 4.15
N GLU A 177 1.90 13.37 4.77
CA GLU A 177 2.98 13.67 5.70
C GLU A 177 4.25 12.88 5.35
N LEU A 178 5.40 13.54 5.39
CA LEU A 178 6.72 12.95 5.21
C LEU A 178 7.58 13.21 6.45
N PHE A 179 8.17 12.15 6.99
CA PHE A 179 9.05 12.20 8.15
C PHE A 179 10.43 11.70 7.72
N ARG A 180 11.40 12.61 7.68
CA ARG A 180 12.82 12.24 7.56
C ARG A 180 13.39 12.11 8.97
N PRO A 181 14.18 11.07 9.27
CA PRO A 181 14.75 10.92 10.60
C PRO A 181 15.71 12.07 10.90
N MET A 182 15.66 12.57 12.13
CA MET A 182 16.62 13.55 12.62
C MET A 182 18.01 12.92 12.78
N PRO A 183 19.10 13.66 12.56
CA PRO A 183 20.45 13.15 12.80
C PRO A 183 20.64 12.69 14.26
N GLY A 184 21.08 11.46 14.46
CA GLY A 184 21.24 10.89 15.80
C GLY A 184 21.64 9.43 15.79
N ASN A 185 21.65 8.81 16.97
CA ASN A 185 22.02 7.40 17.15
C ASN A 185 20.81 6.45 17.17
N GLY A 186 19.60 6.97 16.98
CA GLY A 186 18.34 6.22 16.97
C GLY A 186 17.29 6.93 16.13
N PRO A 187 16.18 6.27 15.75
CA PRO A 187 15.12 6.91 15.01
C PRO A 187 14.52 8.07 15.79
N ASP A 188 14.31 9.19 15.11
CA ASP A 188 13.71 10.38 15.67
C ASP A 188 12.89 11.08 14.59
N TYR A 189 11.56 11.00 14.70
CA TYR A 189 10.59 11.53 13.75
C TYR A 189 9.83 12.73 14.32
N SER A 190 10.50 13.54 15.14
CA SER A 190 9.90 14.73 15.77
C SER A 190 9.48 15.81 14.77
N GLU A 191 10.12 15.85 13.60
CA GLU A 191 9.87 16.85 12.56
C GLU A 191 9.11 16.24 11.39
N LYS A 192 8.03 16.94 10.98
CA LYS A 192 7.18 16.52 9.87
C LYS A 192 7.18 17.54 8.75
N THR A 193 7.20 17.03 7.52
CA THR A 193 7.01 17.84 6.31
C THR A 193 5.64 17.53 5.73
N THR A 194 4.79 18.56 5.62
CA THR A 194 3.48 18.44 4.98
C THR A 194 3.63 18.39 3.46
N LEU A 195 2.98 17.42 2.82
CA LEU A 195 2.89 17.25 1.38
C LEU A 195 1.52 17.75 0.92
N SER A 196 1.49 19.01 0.47
CA SER A 196 0.27 19.73 0.05
C SER A 196 0.31 20.17 -1.41
N PRO A 197 -0.78 20.04 -2.18
CA PRO A 197 -2.12 19.61 -1.75
C PRO A 197 -2.25 18.10 -1.59
N GLY A 198 -3.11 17.67 -0.65
CA GLY A 198 -3.62 16.31 -0.59
C GLY A 198 -4.84 16.07 -1.50
N TYR A 199 -4.96 14.84 -2.03
CA TYR A 199 -6.04 14.42 -2.92
C TYR A 199 -6.67 13.08 -2.50
N CYS A 200 -6.84 12.86 -1.19
CA CYS A 200 -7.52 11.69 -0.64
C CYS A 200 -6.78 10.40 -1.04
N THR A 201 -5.54 10.32 -0.57
CA THR A 201 -4.58 9.31 -0.99
C THR A 201 -4.92 7.94 -0.40
N LEU A 202 -4.93 6.90 -1.24
CA LEU A 202 -5.22 5.53 -0.82
C LEU A 202 -4.01 4.59 -0.93
N SER A 203 -3.05 4.88 -1.81
CA SER A 203 -1.77 4.17 -1.84
C SER A 203 -0.60 5.09 -2.18
N ILE A 204 0.59 4.72 -1.72
CA ILE A 204 1.84 5.46 -1.88
C ILE A 204 2.95 4.42 -2.11
N LEU A 205 3.92 4.74 -2.97
CA LEU A 205 5.21 4.05 -3.02
C LEU A 205 6.36 5.03 -3.27
N PHE A 206 7.56 4.67 -2.81
CA PHE A 206 8.80 5.31 -3.26
C PHE A 206 9.32 4.59 -4.50
N THR A 207 9.81 5.34 -5.49
CA THR A 207 10.32 4.80 -6.75
C THR A 207 11.52 5.58 -7.27
N ASP A 208 12.50 4.91 -7.88
CA ASP A 208 13.55 5.56 -8.67
C ASP A 208 13.22 5.50 -10.18
N TRP A 209 12.09 6.09 -10.54
CA TRP A 209 11.49 6.02 -11.87
C TRP A 209 12.41 6.44 -13.03
N ASN A 210 13.45 7.22 -12.75
CA ASN A 210 14.42 7.71 -13.73
C ASN A 210 15.85 7.23 -13.48
N LYS A 211 16.05 6.25 -12.58
CA LYS A 211 17.36 5.63 -12.28
C LYS A 211 18.41 6.65 -11.81
N SER A 212 17.96 7.69 -11.11
CA SER A 212 18.83 8.74 -10.60
C SER A 212 19.53 8.37 -9.30
N GLY A 213 19.09 7.30 -8.63
CA GLY A 213 19.47 6.94 -7.27
C GLY A 213 18.75 7.77 -6.20
N ILE A 214 17.91 8.73 -6.59
CA ILE A 214 17.13 9.56 -5.68
C ILE A 214 15.66 9.13 -5.77
N PRO A 215 15.06 8.62 -4.69
CA PRO A 215 13.68 8.18 -4.72
C PRO A 215 12.73 9.38 -4.95
N ALA A 216 11.78 9.19 -5.84
CA ALA A 216 10.55 9.98 -5.92
C ALA A 216 9.45 9.28 -5.11
N LEU A 217 8.37 10.01 -4.80
CA LEU A 217 7.22 9.48 -4.08
C LEU A 217 5.98 9.58 -4.96
N ARG A 218 5.41 8.42 -5.34
CA ARG A 218 4.24 8.31 -6.19
C ARG A 218 3.01 8.00 -5.35
N MET A 219 1.89 8.66 -5.64
CA MET A 219 0.66 8.55 -4.85
C MET A 219 -0.55 8.34 -5.75
N THR A 220 -1.42 7.41 -5.33
CA THR A 220 -2.72 7.18 -5.94
C THR A 220 -3.84 7.73 -5.10
N ASN A 221 -4.76 8.42 -5.77
CA ASN A 221 -5.69 9.34 -5.17
C ASN A 221 -7.12 9.00 -5.58
N ASP A 222 -8.02 9.00 -4.60
CA ASP A 222 -9.43 8.74 -4.87
C ASP A 222 -10.12 9.99 -5.43
N ARG A 223 -10.46 9.92 -6.71
CA ARG A 223 -11.25 10.93 -7.41
C ARG A 223 -12.60 11.24 -6.80
N GLN A 224 -13.14 10.37 -5.95
CA GLN A 224 -14.45 10.57 -5.37
C GLN A 224 -14.57 11.93 -4.70
N TYR A 225 -13.62 12.32 -3.86
CA TYR A 225 -13.81 13.46 -2.96
C TYR A 225 -13.03 14.72 -3.31
N TYR A 226 -11.98 14.68 -4.12
CA TYR A 226 -11.21 15.89 -4.46
C TYR A 226 -11.89 16.77 -5.52
N ARG A 227 -11.43 18.01 -5.65
CA ARG A 227 -11.78 18.92 -6.76
C ARG A 227 -10.54 19.30 -7.56
N GLY A 228 -10.50 18.91 -8.83
CA GLY A 228 -9.40 19.26 -9.73
C GLY A 228 -8.06 18.56 -9.43
N GLY A 229 -8.08 17.53 -8.58
CA GLY A 229 -6.93 16.69 -8.26
C GLY A 229 -6.62 15.64 -9.32
N ASP A 230 -5.52 14.95 -9.09
CA ASP A 230 -4.94 13.92 -9.94
C ASP A 230 -4.02 13.03 -9.10
N GLU A 231 -3.57 11.94 -9.71
CA GLU A 231 -2.43 11.16 -9.23
C GLU A 231 -1.20 12.06 -9.11
N GLN A 232 -0.35 11.81 -8.11
CA GLN A 232 0.78 12.68 -7.78
C GLN A 232 2.13 11.95 -7.90
N LEU A 233 3.12 12.68 -8.38
CA LEU A 233 4.53 12.30 -8.29
C LEU A 233 5.30 13.45 -7.62
N TRP A 234 6.04 13.14 -6.57
CA TRP A 234 6.79 14.10 -5.77
C TRP A 234 8.29 13.86 -5.92
N ARG A 235 9.04 14.95 -6.10
CA ARG A 235 10.49 14.98 -5.95
C ARG A 235 10.82 15.01 -4.47
N ILE A 236 11.65 14.08 -4.01
CA ILE A 236 12.12 13.98 -2.62
C ILE A 236 13.62 14.25 -2.58
N ASP A 237 14.06 15.34 -3.23
CA ASP A 237 15.47 15.68 -3.34
C ASP A 237 16.12 15.82 -1.92
N PRO A 238 17.31 15.25 -1.70
CA PRO A 238 18.00 15.35 -0.42
C PRO A 238 18.24 16.81 0.01
N GLY A 239 17.95 17.11 1.27
CA GLY A 239 18.14 18.45 1.84
C GLY A 239 17.24 19.54 1.25
N ARG A 240 16.26 19.19 0.42
CA ARG A 240 15.28 20.12 -0.14
C ARG A 240 13.85 19.78 0.30
N PRO A 241 12.97 20.79 0.37
CA PRO A 241 11.54 20.55 0.53
C PRO A 241 10.99 19.73 -0.65
N PRO A 242 10.13 18.73 -0.40
CA PRO A 242 9.43 18.00 -1.43
C PRO A 242 8.67 18.92 -2.40
N ARG A 243 8.68 18.58 -3.70
CA ARG A 243 7.95 19.35 -4.73
C ARG A 243 7.25 18.41 -5.71
N LEU A 244 6.00 18.72 -6.05
CA LEU A 244 5.29 18.02 -7.12
C LEU A 244 5.98 18.17 -8.48
N TYR A 245 6.03 17.07 -9.23
CA TYR A 245 6.19 17.14 -10.67
C TYR A 245 4.96 17.81 -11.28
N SER A 246 5.21 18.66 -12.27
CA SER A 246 4.18 19.46 -12.94
C SER A 246 4.19 19.23 -14.45
N GLY A 247 3.23 19.82 -15.17
CA GLY A 247 3.20 19.75 -16.63
C GLY A 247 4.48 20.27 -17.29
N SER A 248 5.16 21.27 -16.72
CA SER A 248 6.46 21.74 -17.24
C SER A 248 7.59 20.73 -17.04
N ASP A 249 7.48 19.87 -16.02
CA ASP A 249 8.40 18.74 -15.84
C ASP A 249 8.07 17.57 -16.79
N GLY A 250 6.90 17.56 -17.45
CA GLY A 250 6.41 16.48 -18.30
C GLY A 250 5.31 15.62 -17.67
N TRP A 251 4.95 15.85 -16.40
CA TRP A 251 3.88 15.10 -15.74
C TRP A 251 2.54 15.30 -16.43
N ARG A 252 1.94 14.21 -16.89
CA ARG A 252 0.60 14.20 -17.48
C ARG A 252 -0.43 13.86 -16.40
N LYS A 253 -1.51 14.62 -16.34
CA LYS A 253 -2.57 14.39 -15.34
C LYS A 253 -3.23 13.04 -15.55
N VAL A 254 -3.34 12.25 -14.48
CA VAL A 254 -4.10 11.00 -14.42
C VAL A 254 -5.17 11.19 -13.35
N SER A 255 -6.42 10.84 -13.65
CA SER A 255 -7.56 11.10 -12.75
C SER A 255 -8.50 9.90 -12.75
N ILE A 256 -8.26 8.99 -11.81
CA ILE A 256 -8.94 7.71 -11.62
C ILE A 256 -9.44 7.59 -10.17
N TRP A 257 -10.26 6.60 -9.83
CA TRP A 257 -10.54 6.27 -8.42
C TRP A 257 -9.36 5.46 -7.87
N GLY A 258 -8.18 6.08 -7.79
CA GLY A 258 -6.92 5.38 -7.51
C GLY A 258 -6.92 4.78 -6.11
N MET A 259 -6.77 3.47 -6.03
CA MET A 259 -6.85 2.71 -4.76
C MET A 259 -5.52 2.05 -4.39
N GLY A 260 -4.90 1.33 -5.32
CA GLY A 260 -3.67 0.57 -5.16
C GLY A 260 -2.61 0.95 -6.19
N ILE A 261 -1.33 0.78 -5.84
CA ILE A 261 -0.20 0.92 -6.75
C ILE A 261 0.85 -0.16 -6.52
N ALA A 262 1.37 -0.73 -7.61
CA ALA A 262 2.53 -1.60 -7.63
C ALA A 262 3.53 -1.15 -8.68
N GLU A 263 4.80 -1.50 -8.48
CA GLU A 263 5.94 -1.17 -9.35
C GLU A 263 6.67 -2.45 -9.75
N ALA A 264 7.05 -2.58 -11.02
CA ALA A 264 7.86 -3.68 -11.54
C ALA A 264 8.53 -3.29 -12.85
N ASP A 265 9.70 -3.87 -13.16
CA ASP A 265 10.30 -3.80 -14.50
C ASP A 265 9.85 -5.02 -15.31
N LEU A 266 8.77 -4.87 -16.09
CA LEU A 266 8.12 -5.97 -16.82
C LEU A 266 8.79 -6.29 -18.15
N ASN A 267 9.60 -5.37 -18.68
CA ASN A 267 10.22 -5.49 -19.99
C ASN A 267 11.76 -5.65 -19.91
N ALA A 268 12.33 -5.58 -18.70
CA ALA A 268 13.75 -5.66 -18.39
C ALA A 268 14.61 -4.53 -19.00
N ASP A 269 14.04 -3.35 -19.24
CA ASP A 269 14.77 -2.15 -19.67
C ASP A 269 15.39 -1.37 -18.50
N GLY A 270 15.07 -1.79 -17.27
CA GLY A 270 15.54 -1.21 -16.02
C GLY A 270 14.81 0.06 -15.61
N TYR A 271 13.68 0.40 -16.24
CA TYR A 271 12.73 1.41 -15.79
C TYR A 271 11.45 0.72 -15.31
N PRO A 272 10.79 1.27 -14.29
CA PRO A 272 9.57 0.67 -13.77
C PRO A 272 8.35 0.93 -14.63
N GLU A 273 7.56 -0.12 -14.81
CA GLU A 273 6.12 -0.06 -15.02
C GLU A 273 5.34 0.05 -13.70
N TYR A 274 4.14 0.61 -13.80
CA TYR A 274 3.25 0.81 -12.66
C TYR A 274 1.85 0.31 -12.93
N ALA A 275 1.36 -0.60 -12.09
CA ALA A 275 -0.05 -0.96 -12.05
C ALA A 275 -0.80 -0.03 -11.08
N LEU A 276 -1.88 0.60 -11.53
CA LEU A 276 -2.77 1.41 -10.69
C LEU A 276 -4.16 0.78 -10.70
N THR A 277 -4.66 0.38 -9.53
CA THR A 277 -6.01 -0.16 -9.40
C THR A 277 -7.03 0.96 -9.21
N SER A 278 -8.24 0.73 -9.70
CA SER A 278 -9.33 1.70 -9.62
C SER A 278 -10.69 1.01 -9.55
N MET A 279 -11.72 1.81 -9.28
CA MET A 279 -13.10 1.44 -9.58
C MET A 279 -13.34 1.49 -11.10
N GLY A 280 -13.74 0.35 -11.67
CA GLY A 280 -14.14 0.18 -13.08
C GLY A 280 -13.02 0.24 -14.11
N ASP A 281 -11.75 0.25 -13.69
CA ASP A 281 -10.59 0.33 -14.58
C ASP A 281 -9.33 -0.19 -13.86
N THR A 282 -8.26 -0.44 -14.61
CA THR A 282 -6.91 -0.66 -14.09
C THR A 282 -5.94 -0.08 -15.11
N LYS A 283 -4.96 0.69 -14.65
CA LYS A 283 -3.92 1.25 -15.49
C LYS A 283 -2.66 0.43 -15.35
N LEU A 284 -1.98 0.20 -16.46
CA LEU A 284 -0.62 -0.33 -16.46
C LEU A 284 0.21 0.64 -17.25
N GLN A 285 1.11 1.35 -16.60
CA GLN A 285 1.81 2.48 -17.17
C GLN A 285 3.29 2.19 -17.32
N THR A 286 3.83 2.40 -18.51
CA THR A 286 5.27 2.37 -18.80
C THR A 286 5.73 3.77 -19.20
N LEU A 287 7.02 4.05 -19.02
CA LEU A 287 7.62 5.30 -19.44
C LEU A 287 7.50 5.44 -20.97
N ASP A 288 7.21 6.63 -21.44
CA ASP A 288 7.04 6.94 -22.87
C ASP A 288 8.42 7.14 -23.50
N GLU A 289 8.91 6.14 -24.24
CA GLU A 289 10.23 6.16 -24.91
C GLU A 289 10.37 7.30 -25.93
N ASP A 290 9.26 7.81 -26.46
CA ASP A 290 9.25 8.93 -27.41
C ASP A 290 9.30 10.30 -26.70
N ALA A 291 9.20 10.32 -25.36
CA ALA A 291 9.32 11.54 -24.59
C ALA A 291 10.79 11.99 -24.45
N GLU A 292 10.99 13.29 -24.19
CA GLU A 292 12.33 13.81 -23.90
C GLU A 292 12.89 13.17 -22.61
N ASP A 293 14.16 12.75 -22.67
CA ASP A 293 14.88 12.12 -21.56
C ASP A 293 14.69 12.86 -20.23
N GLY A 294 14.49 12.10 -19.15
CA GLY A 294 14.36 12.64 -17.81
C GLY A 294 13.01 13.31 -17.50
N ARG A 295 11.97 13.05 -18.32
CA ARG A 295 10.59 13.48 -18.05
C ARG A 295 9.69 12.30 -17.65
N PRO A 296 8.84 12.43 -16.61
CA PRO A 296 7.95 11.37 -16.15
C PRO A 296 6.67 11.35 -17.00
N VAL A 297 6.84 10.98 -18.26
CA VAL A 297 5.75 10.86 -19.22
C VAL A 297 5.42 9.39 -19.35
N TYR A 298 4.17 9.01 -19.10
CA TYR A 298 3.74 7.62 -19.12
C TYR A 298 2.68 7.36 -20.20
N ARG A 299 2.73 6.15 -20.77
CA ARG A 299 1.69 5.60 -21.65
C ARG A 299 0.96 4.46 -20.94
N ASP A 300 -0.35 4.38 -21.11
CA ASP A 300 -1.16 3.27 -20.58
C ASP A 300 -1.15 2.09 -21.56
N ILE A 301 -0.68 0.94 -21.10
CA ILE A 301 -0.49 -0.29 -21.87
C ILE A 301 -1.40 -1.41 -21.37
N ALA A 302 -2.32 -1.13 -20.43
CA ALA A 302 -3.19 -2.16 -19.85
C ALA A 302 -3.96 -2.94 -20.92
N TYR A 303 -4.52 -2.25 -21.92
CA TYR A 303 -5.25 -2.91 -23.02
C TYR A 303 -4.32 -3.74 -23.92
N GLU A 304 -3.15 -3.21 -24.27
CA GLU A 304 -2.17 -3.88 -25.13
C GLU A 304 -1.66 -5.18 -24.50
N ARG A 305 -1.53 -5.19 -23.17
CA ARG A 305 -1.06 -6.33 -22.38
C ARG A 305 -2.19 -7.23 -21.88
N GLY A 306 -3.45 -6.91 -22.15
CA GLY A 306 -4.60 -7.65 -21.62
C GLY A 306 -4.78 -7.52 -20.10
N ALA A 307 -4.12 -6.55 -19.46
CA ALA A 307 -4.10 -6.32 -18.02
C ALA A 307 -5.23 -5.40 -17.54
N THR A 308 -6.38 -5.37 -18.23
CA THR A 308 -7.54 -4.59 -17.79
C THR A 308 -8.37 -5.39 -16.79
N ALA A 309 -8.72 -4.81 -15.65
CA ALA A 309 -9.62 -5.43 -14.65
C ALA A 309 -10.89 -4.57 -14.42
N HIS A 310 -11.53 -4.14 -15.51
CA HIS A 310 -12.71 -3.26 -15.47
C HIS A 310 -14.02 -3.97 -15.09
N ARG A 311 -14.05 -5.31 -15.09
CA ARG A 311 -15.20 -6.17 -14.78
C ARG A 311 -14.76 -7.43 -14.03
N ALA A 312 -15.72 -8.10 -13.40
CA ALA A 312 -15.46 -9.33 -12.66
C ALA A 312 -14.77 -10.35 -13.57
N TYR A 313 -13.69 -10.95 -13.09
CA TYR A 313 -12.82 -11.82 -13.90
C TYR A 313 -13.56 -13.08 -14.38
N THR A 314 -14.45 -13.60 -13.53
CA THR A 314 -15.28 -14.76 -13.83
C THR A 314 -16.77 -14.41 -13.80
N GLY A 315 -17.57 -15.17 -14.54
CA GLY A 315 -19.03 -15.06 -14.54
C GLY A 315 -19.56 -14.10 -15.61
N GLU A 316 -20.87 -13.84 -15.58
CA GLU A 316 -21.58 -13.03 -16.58
C GLU A 316 -21.87 -11.60 -16.09
N ALA A 317 -21.34 -11.21 -14.93
CA ALA A 317 -21.60 -9.90 -14.35
C ALA A 317 -20.98 -8.79 -15.22
N LEU A 318 -21.83 -7.91 -15.75
CA LEU A 318 -21.41 -6.79 -16.60
C LEU A 318 -21.10 -5.51 -15.81
N LYS A 319 -21.35 -5.52 -14.49
CA LYS A 319 -21.09 -4.38 -13.63
C LYS A 319 -19.58 -4.14 -13.47
N PRO A 320 -19.15 -2.89 -13.29
CA PRO A 320 -17.74 -2.59 -13.11
C PRO A 320 -17.17 -3.25 -11.85
N SER A 321 -15.90 -3.64 -11.91
CA SER A 321 -15.13 -4.14 -10.76
C SER A 321 -14.58 -3.02 -9.89
N THR A 322 -14.12 -3.37 -8.71
CA THR A 322 -13.34 -2.48 -7.84
C THR A 322 -12.06 -3.16 -7.41
N GLY A 323 -10.92 -2.64 -7.86
CA GLY A 323 -9.59 -3.12 -7.46
C GLY A 323 -9.01 -2.28 -6.33
N TRP A 324 -8.68 -2.93 -5.21
CA TRP A 324 -8.17 -2.30 -3.99
C TRP A 324 -6.66 -2.22 -3.92
N HIS A 325 -5.98 -3.28 -4.33
CA HIS A 325 -4.53 -3.43 -4.21
C HIS A 325 -4.01 -4.18 -5.44
N ALA A 326 -2.79 -3.85 -5.86
CA ALA A 326 -2.04 -4.54 -6.89
C ALA A 326 -0.71 -5.00 -6.30
N GLU A 327 -0.24 -6.16 -6.73
CA GLU A 327 1.08 -6.70 -6.39
C GLU A 327 1.65 -7.42 -7.61
N PHE A 328 2.95 -7.23 -7.88
CA PHE A 328 3.69 -7.99 -8.87
C PHE A 328 4.54 -9.07 -8.20
N ASP A 329 4.39 -10.32 -8.62
CA ASP A 329 5.25 -11.43 -8.17
C ASP A 329 5.23 -12.57 -9.20
N ASP A 330 6.18 -13.48 -9.14
CA ASP A 330 6.23 -14.68 -9.98
C ASP A 330 5.43 -15.82 -9.32
N PHE A 331 4.11 -15.79 -9.45
CA PHE A 331 3.20 -16.70 -8.73
C PHE A 331 3.30 -18.15 -9.23
N ASN A 332 3.67 -18.35 -10.49
CA ASN A 332 3.81 -19.67 -11.10
C ASN A 332 5.27 -20.16 -11.17
N ASN A 333 6.23 -19.36 -10.69
CA ASN A 333 7.67 -19.63 -10.71
C ASN A 333 8.24 -19.86 -12.13
N ASP A 334 7.73 -19.16 -13.14
CA ASP A 334 8.19 -19.25 -14.54
C ASP A 334 9.28 -18.22 -14.90
N GLY A 335 9.62 -17.33 -13.96
CA GLY A 335 10.59 -16.26 -14.10
C GLY A 335 10.02 -14.97 -14.72
N ARG A 336 8.69 -14.86 -14.86
CA ARG A 336 7.99 -13.65 -15.27
C ARG A 336 7.18 -13.10 -14.10
N LEU A 337 7.02 -11.78 -14.08
CA LEU A 337 6.18 -11.14 -13.08
C LEU A 337 4.72 -11.20 -13.53
N ASP A 338 3.90 -11.79 -12.68
CA ASP A 338 2.45 -11.81 -12.78
C ASP A 338 1.87 -10.61 -12.00
N LEU A 339 0.67 -10.16 -12.37
CA LEU A 339 -0.04 -9.10 -11.66
C LEU A 339 -1.24 -9.68 -10.89
N PHE A 340 -1.18 -9.63 -9.57
CA PHE A 340 -2.31 -9.91 -8.69
C PHE A 340 -3.07 -8.62 -8.37
N ILE A 341 -4.40 -8.67 -8.41
CA ILE A 341 -5.28 -7.55 -8.04
C ILE A 341 -6.33 -8.04 -7.06
N ALA A 342 -6.24 -7.56 -5.82
CA ALA A 342 -7.26 -7.79 -4.80
C ALA A 342 -8.51 -6.96 -5.12
N LYS A 343 -9.68 -7.58 -5.11
CA LYS A 343 -10.94 -6.96 -5.51
C LYS A 343 -12.07 -7.22 -4.53
N GLY A 344 -13.05 -6.32 -4.57
CA GLY A 344 -14.21 -6.41 -3.70
C GLY A 344 -15.06 -5.15 -3.77
N ASN A 345 -16.36 -5.31 -3.56
CA ASN A 345 -17.29 -4.19 -3.64
C ASN A 345 -17.14 -3.22 -2.45
N VAL A 346 -17.20 -1.91 -2.69
CA VAL A 346 -17.25 -0.88 -1.65
C VAL A 346 -18.64 -0.87 -1.01
N GLU A 347 -18.79 -1.36 0.23
CA GLU A 347 -20.05 -1.32 1.01
C GLU A 347 -21.31 -1.72 0.20
N GLN A 348 -21.20 -2.72 -0.67
CA GLN A 348 -22.31 -3.20 -1.49
C GLN A 348 -22.94 -2.13 -2.41
N MET A 349 -22.15 -1.21 -2.95
CA MET A 349 -22.57 -0.28 -3.99
C MET A 349 -23.32 -1.02 -5.13
N PRO A 350 -24.59 -0.67 -5.39
CA PRO A 350 -25.43 -1.40 -6.32
C PRO A 350 -25.00 -1.21 -7.77
N GLU A 351 -24.26 -0.15 -8.12
CA GLU A 351 -23.74 0.05 -9.46
C GLU A 351 -22.53 -0.84 -9.80
N PHE A 352 -21.87 -1.43 -8.80
CA PHE A 352 -20.66 -2.25 -8.95
C PHE A 352 -20.93 -3.74 -8.79
N ALA A 353 -20.00 -4.58 -9.24
CA ALA A 353 -20.10 -6.03 -9.11
C ALA A 353 -20.16 -6.43 -7.62
N SER A 354 -21.20 -7.15 -7.21
CA SER A 354 -21.35 -7.61 -5.82
C SER A 354 -20.48 -8.83 -5.51
N PHE A 355 -20.24 -9.67 -6.51
CA PHE A 355 -19.27 -10.74 -6.48
C PHE A 355 -18.16 -10.36 -7.45
N ASP A 356 -16.98 -10.04 -6.91
CA ASP A 356 -15.84 -9.52 -7.67
C ASP A 356 -14.56 -10.23 -7.23
N PRO A 357 -14.34 -11.48 -7.69
CA PRO A 357 -13.19 -12.28 -7.28
C PRO A 357 -11.91 -11.70 -7.85
N ASP A 358 -10.82 -11.79 -7.09
CA ASP A 358 -9.48 -11.30 -7.44
C ASP A 358 -9.03 -11.69 -8.85
N ASN A 359 -8.15 -10.87 -9.43
CA ASN A 359 -7.48 -11.20 -10.68
C ASN A 359 -6.06 -11.69 -10.39
N LEU A 360 -5.65 -12.76 -11.07
CA LEU A 360 -4.24 -13.10 -11.29
C LEU A 360 -3.99 -13.08 -12.80
N LEU A 361 -3.09 -12.22 -13.25
CA LEU A 361 -2.78 -11.99 -14.65
C LEU A 361 -1.35 -12.47 -14.91
N LEU A 362 -1.23 -13.59 -15.63
CA LEU A 362 0.04 -14.25 -16.00
C LEU A 362 0.61 -13.73 -17.34
#